data_AF-A0A940QW82-F1
#
_entry.id   AF-A0A940QW82-F1
#
_cell.length_a   1.000
_cell.length_b   1.000
_cell.length_c   1.000
_cell.angle_alpha   90.00
_cell.angle_beta   90.00
_cell.angle_gamma   90.00
#
_symmetry.space_group_name_H-M   'P 1'
#
loop_
_entity.id
_entity.type
_entity.pdbx_description
1 polymer ?
#
loop_
_entity_poly.entity_id
_entity_poly.type
_entity_poly.pdbx_seq_one_letter_code
_entity_poly.pdbx_strand_id
1 'polypeptide(L)'
;MCTGKKILFLLSAFFSFLLVTPSNAQTIPEVPAQYGEIIYRFNEKNPSQIFIIGIGHRDALTCRNGENTSRVQAEIYKIGDWLIHHQGVELVLPEGFFKNPSANIEKKNFNAPERGSSCAPIQMAVLEKRLSDNKIYVNAEMLLKENHPLRLRQIEDEALYQATNHLLKLASSPEGSGNYSLLTSELKYLHEKKTAVMLQKIPQIVNDEFRQGNIKSKKAIFTIGMAHLYEIITSLSEKRIKIHAPLWASNGSGDYTAELNLQKENFGVSVIVPRTLVNDQKTLEITKLNDIVKKVGATPLILP
;
A
#
# COMPACT_ATOMS: atom_id res chain seq x y z
N MET A 1 -65.71 36.19 -41.52
CA MET A 1 -65.20 34.89 -42.05
C MET A 1 -63.69 34.93 -42.04
N CYS A 2 -63.04 34.13 -41.19
CA CYS A 2 -61.78 33.43 -41.44
C CYS A 2 -61.33 32.77 -40.12
N THR A 3 -61.53 31.47 -40.10
CA THR A 3 -61.05 30.44 -39.18
C THR A 3 -59.52 30.44 -39.03
N GLY A 4 -59.00 30.21 -37.83
CA GLY A 4 -57.55 30.13 -37.59
C GLY A 4 -57.15 29.29 -36.38
N LYS A 5 -57.27 27.96 -36.54
CA LYS A 5 -56.59 26.82 -35.88
C LYS A 5 -56.00 26.98 -34.47
N LYS A 6 -56.53 26.13 -33.58
CA LYS A 6 -55.92 25.63 -32.33
C LYS A 6 -54.53 25.04 -32.61
N ILE A 7 -53.51 25.54 -31.92
CA ILE A 7 -52.17 24.92 -31.87
C ILE A 7 -52.20 23.95 -30.69
N LEU A 8 -52.12 22.66 -31.03
CA LEU A 8 -52.07 21.55 -30.09
C LEU A 8 -50.60 21.28 -29.72
N PHE A 9 -50.37 21.14 -28.43
CA PHE A 9 -49.15 20.69 -27.77
C PHE A 9 -48.50 19.46 -28.44
N LEU A 10 -47.20 19.50 -28.65
CA LEU A 10 -46.34 18.31 -28.74
C LEU A 10 -45.05 18.60 -27.96
N LEU A 11 -45.07 18.23 -26.67
CA LEU A 11 -43.89 18.06 -25.83
C LEU A 11 -43.03 16.95 -26.43
N SER A 12 -41.91 17.28 -27.10
CA SER A 12 -40.84 16.30 -27.34
C SER A 12 -39.91 16.30 -26.13
N ALA A 13 -40.28 15.55 -25.10
CA ALA A 13 -39.33 15.15 -24.06
C ALA A 13 -38.37 14.12 -24.67
N PHE A 14 -37.27 14.60 -25.24
CA PHE A 14 -36.09 13.77 -25.49
C PHE A 14 -35.42 13.51 -24.13
N PHE A 15 -35.99 12.56 -23.38
CA PHE A 15 -35.30 11.93 -22.28
C PHE A 15 -34.28 10.98 -22.90
N SER A 16 -33.06 11.49 -23.14
CA SER A 16 -31.90 10.64 -23.37
C SER A 16 -31.66 9.85 -22.09
N PHE A 17 -32.32 8.69 -21.99
CA PHE A 17 -31.89 7.61 -21.11
C PHE A 17 -30.50 7.19 -21.60
N LEU A 18 -29.47 7.83 -21.04
CA LEU A 18 -28.15 7.22 -20.92
C LEU A 18 -28.38 5.95 -20.11
N LEU A 19 -28.54 4.84 -20.81
CA LEU A 19 -28.34 3.51 -20.29
C LEU A 19 -26.90 3.48 -19.80
N VAL A 20 -26.70 3.84 -18.53
CA VAL A 20 -25.52 3.49 -17.77
C VAL A 20 -25.59 1.98 -17.65
N THR A 21 -25.01 1.29 -18.63
CA THR A 21 -24.72 -0.13 -18.51
C THR A 21 -23.95 -0.28 -17.19
N PRO A 22 -24.40 -1.12 -16.25
CA PRO A 22 -23.57 -1.43 -15.09
C PRO A 22 -22.26 -1.96 -15.67
N SER A 23 -21.19 -1.17 -15.49
CA SER A 23 -19.84 -1.61 -15.79
C SER A 23 -19.69 -2.94 -15.07
N ASN A 24 -19.55 -4.03 -15.83
CA ASN A 24 -19.17 -5.32 -15.28
C ASN A 24 -18.01 -5.02 -14.33
N ALA A 25 -18.25 -5.18 -13.03
CA ALA A 25 -17.22 -5.01 -12.02
C ALA A 25 -16.25 -6.16 -12.28
N GLN A 26 -15.26 -5.92 -13.15
CA GLN A 26 -14.18 -6.85 -13.41
C GLN A 26 -13.56 -7.12 -12.05
N THR A 27 -13.72 -8.36 -11.60
CA THR A 27 -12.97 -8.88 -10.47
C THR A 27 -11.51 -8.56 -10.73
N ILE A 28 -10.85 -7.93 -9.75
CA ILE A 28 -9.45 -7.55 -9.88
C ILE A 28 -8.67 -8.84 -10.20
N PRO A 29 -8.05 -8.93 -11.39
CA PRO A 29 -7.30 -10.11 -11.77
C PRO A 29 -6.25 -10.43 -10.71
N GLU A 30 -6.00 -11.71 -10.50
CA GLU A 30 -5.01 -12.15 -9.54
C GLU A 30 -3.61 -11.72 -9.98
N VAL A 31 -2.80 -11.25 -9.03
CA VAL A 31 -1.37 -11.05 -9.26
C VAL A 31 -0.76 -12.40 -9.65
N PRO A 32 0.25 -12.45 -10.53
CA PRO A 32 0.83 -13.72 -10.95
C PRO A 32 1.32 -14.52 -9.74
N ALA A 33 0.81 -15.74 -9.58
CA ALA A 33 1.03 -16.57 -8.38
C ALA A 33 2.51 -16.82 -8.08
N GLN A 34 3.37 -16.81 -9.10
CA GLN A 34 4.83 -16.95 -8.97
C GLN A 34 5.50 -15.76 -8.26
N TYR A 35 4.85 -14.60 -8.16
CA TYR A 35 5.40 -13.39 -7.53
C TYR A 35 4.73 -13.07 -6.20
N GLY A 36 3.44 -13.38 -6.03
CA GLY A 36 2.75 -13.11 -4.77
C GLY A 36 1.40 -13.77 -4.66
N GLU A 37 0.76 -13.52 -3.52
CA GLU A 37 -0.57 -14.04 -3.18
C GLU A 37 -1.40 -12.96 -2.50
N ILE A 38 -2.67 -12.86 -2.89
CA ILE A 38 -3.62 -11.97 -2.22
C ILE A 38 -4.17 -12.71 -1.01
N ILE A 39 -3.81 -12.26 0.19
CA ILE A 39 -4.17 -12.94 1.44
C ILE A 39 -5.44 -12.37 2.09
N TYR A 40 -5.89 -11.21 1.63
CA TYR A 40 -7.09 -10.55 2.15
C TYR A 40 -7.65 -9.55 1.13
N ARG A 41 -8.97 -9.43 1.08
CA ARG A 41 -9.69 -8.47 0.24
C ARG A 41 -10.79 -7.77 1.04
N PHE A 42 -10.95 -6.48 0.78
CA PHE A 42 -12.02 -5.64 1.34
C PHE A 42 -12.60 -4.79 0.22
N ASN A 43 -13.94 -4.77 0.07
CA ASN A 43 -14.63 -3.94 -0.93
C ASN A 43 -14.02 -4.03 -2.35
N GLU A 44 -13.67 -5.25 -2.79
CA GLU A 44 -12.85 -5.50 -3.98
C GLU A 44 -13.46 -5.01 -5.30
N LYS A 45 -14.79 -4.84 -5.36
CA LYS A 45 -15.50 -4.39 -6.56
C LYS A 45 -15.41 -2.89 -6.78
N ASN A 46 -14.86 -2.13 -5.82
CA ASN A 46 -14.77 -0.69 -5.95
C ASN A 46 -13.73 -0.29 -7.03
N PRO A 47 -13.99 0.73 -7.87
CA PRO A 47 -12.98 1.20 -8.81
C PRO A 47 -11.78 1.90 -8.15
N SER A 48 -11.95 2.45 -6.94
CA SER A 48 -10.89 3.04 -6.13
C SER A 48 -10.22 1.94 -5.32
N GLN A 49 -8.93 1.69 -5.55
CA GLN A 49 -8.24 0.50 -5.02
C GLN A 49 -6.91 0.84 -4.36
N ILE A 50 -6.67 0.26 -3.19
CA ILE A 50 -5.37 0.27 -2.52
C ILE A 50 -4.80 -1.15 -2.53
N PHE A 51 -3.63 -1.30 -3.14
CA PHE A 51 -2.87 -2.54 -3.15
C PHE A 51 -1.82 -2.47 -2.04
N ILE A 52 -2.08 -3.12 -0.91
CA ILE A 52 -1.14 -3.16 0.22
C ILE A 52 -0.19 -4.31 -0.02
N ILE A 53 1.10 -4.04 -0.21
CA ILE A 53 2.11 -5.06 -0.46
C ILE A 53 3.01 -5.17 0.77
N GLY A 54 3.06 -6.37 1.35
CA GLY A 54 3.97 -6.69 2.44
C GLY A 54 5.43 -6.65 1.98
N ILE A 55 6.29 -5.99 2.74
CA ILE A 55 7.73 -5.97 2.48
C ILE A 55 8.51 -6.70 3.57
N GLY A 56 9.53 -7.42 3.13
CA GLY A 56 10.62 -7.90 3.99
C GLY A 56 11.65 -6.78 4.10
N HIS A 57 11.85 -6.28 5.33
CA HIS A 57 12.82 -5.23 5.59
C HIS A 57 14.25 -5.77 5.60
N ARG A 58 15.22 -4.89 5.30
CA ARG A 58 16.61 -5.12 5.69
C ARG A 58 16.70 -5.14 7.21
N ASP A 59 17.77 -5.71 7.73
CA ASP A 59 18.03 -5.64 9.16
C ASP A 59 18.11 -4.16 9.61
N ALA A 60 17.29 -3.79 10.59
CA ALA A 60 17.09 -2.39 10.99
C ALA A 60 18.31 -1.78 11.70
N LEU A 61 19.25 -2.60 12.18
CA LEU A 61 20.45 -2.15 12.89
C LEU A 61 21.67 -2.07 11.97
N THR A 62 21.83 -3.04 11.08
CA THR A 62 22.98 -3.19 10.19
C THR A 62 22.72 -2.65 8.78
N CYS A 63 21.46 -2.40 8.43
CA CYS A 63 20.99 -2.02 7.10
C CYS A 63 21.39 -3.02 5.99
N ARG A 64 21.69 -4.28 6.36
CA ARG A 64 22.11 -5.32 5.43
C ARG A 64 20.91 -6.10 4.91
N ASN A 65 21.02 -6.55 3.66
CA ASN A 65 20.12 -7.57 3.13
C ASN A 65 20.25 -8.85 3.95
N GLY A 66 19.11 -9.40 4.37
CA GLY A 66 19.01 -10.79 4.79
C GLY A 66 19.00 -11.72 3.57
N GLU A 67 18.95 -13.03 3.84
CA GLU A 67 19.02 -14.09 2.82
C GLU A 67 18.00 -13.89 1.69
N ASN A 68 16.77 -13.51 2.02
CA ASN A 68 15.67 -13.38 1.06
C ASN A 68 15.39 -11.94 0.61
N THR A 69 16.13 -10.93 1.10
CA THR A 69 15.74 -9.53 0.88
C THR A 69 15.71 -9.15 -0.60
N SER A 70 16.73 -9.52 -1.38
CA SER A 70 16.78 -9.22 -2.82
C SER A 70 15.65 -9.89 -3.60
N ARG A 71 15.36 -11.15 -3.27
CA ARG A 71 14.28 -11.93 -3.89
C ARG A 71 12.91 -11.31 -3.62
N VAL A 72 12.63 -10.99 -2.36
CA VAL A 72 11.38 -10.35 -1.94
C VAL A 72 11.19 -8.99 -2.62
N GLN A 73 12.25 -8.16 -2.67
CA GLN A 73 12.21 -6.88 -3.35
C GLN A 73 11.97 -7.03 -4.87
N ALA A 74 12.56 -8.06 -5.50
CA ALA A 74 12.30 -8.34 -6.91
C ALA A 74 10.85 -8.81 -7.16
N GLU A 75 10.26 -9.56 -6.23
CA GLU A 75 8.85 -9.95 -6.28
C GLU A 75 7.91 -8.74 -6.11
N ILE A 76 8.22 -7.84 -5.17
CA ILE A 76 7.49 -6.58 -5.00
C ILE A 76 7.54 -5.75 -6.29
N TYR A 77 8.71 -5.65 -6.94
CA TYR A 77 8.83 -4.99 -8.24
C TYR A 77 7.91 -5.66 -9.26
N LYS A 78 7.90 -6.99 -9.35
CA LYS A 78 7.07 -7.72 -10.33
C LYS A 78 5.57 -7.58 -10.08
N ILE A 79 5.16 -7.56 -8.81
CA ILE A 79 3.78 -7.27 -8.43
C ILE A 79 3.42 -5.83 -8.84
N GLY A 80 4.27 -4.85 -8.52
CA GLY A 80 4.06 -3.45 -8.86
C GLY A 80 3.99 -3.20 -10.37
N ASP A 81 4.94 -3.75 -11.12
CA ASP A 81 4.99 -3.72 -12.59
C ASP A 81 3.70 -4.29 -13.19
N TRP A 82 3.24 -5.43 -12.68
CA TRP A 82 1.98 -6.02 -13.11
C TRP A 82 0.78 -5.12 -12.81
N LEU A 83 0.69 -4.56 -11.61
CA LEU A 83 -0.39 -3.64 -11.21
C LEU A 83 -0.40 -2.35 -12.05
N ILE A 84 0.76 -1.84 -12.45
CA ILE A 84 0.84 -0.67 -13.32
C ILE A 84 0.22 -0.98 -14.68
N HIS A 85 0.60 -2.10 -15.30
CA HIS A 85 0.15 -2.46 -16.64
C HIS A 85 -1.29 -2.96 -16.71
N HIS A 86 -1.78 -3.64 -15.67
CA HIS A 86 -3.10 -4.29 -15.69
C HIS A 86 -4.16 -3.52 -14.90
N GLN A 87 -3.74 -2.73 -13.90
CA GLN A 87 -4.66 -1.93 -13.07
C GLN A 87 -4.54 -0.43 -13.31
N GLY A 88 -3.53 0.05 -14.03
CA GLY A 88 -3.32 1.48 -14.28
C GLY A 88 -2.92 2.24 -13.02
N VAL A 89 -2.15 1.61 -12.13
CA VAL A 89 -1.63 2.25 -10.93
C VAL A 89 -0.56 3.27 -11.30
N GLU A 90 -0.68 4.49 -10.79
CA GLU A 90 0.26 5.60 -11.04
C GLU A 90 0.84 6.20 -9.74
N LEU A 91 0.44 5.70 -8.57
CA LEU A 91 0.84 6.20 -7.25
C LEU A 91 1.38 5.09 -6.36
N VAL A 92 2.52 5.35 -5.72
CA VAL A 92 3.13 4.51 -4.69
C VAL A 92 3.29 5.32 -3.40
N LEU A 93 2.91 4.70 -2.29
CA LEU A 93 2.98 5.21 -0.93
C LEU A 93 3.92 4.29 -0.13
N PRO A 94 5.23 4.61 -0.03
CA PRO A 94 6.17 3.73 0.65
C PRO A 94 6.24 4.03 2.15
N GLU A 95 6.33 2.99 2.97
CA GLU A 95 6.85 3.09 4.34
C GLU A 95 8.33 3.54 4.31
N GLY A 96 8.74 4.43 5.22
CA GLY A 96 10.14 4.86 5.34
C GLY A 96 10.61 5.87 4.28
N PHE A 97 9.72 6.34 3.40
CA PHE A 97 10.05 7.35 2.39
C PHE A 97 9.80 8.77 2.89
N PHE A 98 10.88 9.52 3.07
CA PHE A 98 10.86 10.95 3.41
C PHE A 98 11.39 11.77 2.24
N LYS A 99 10.61 12.75 1.78
CA LYS A 99 11.08 13.67 0.74
C LYS A 99 12.15 14.57 1.34
N ASN A 100 13.36 14.52 0.79
CA ASN A 100 14.43 15.40 1.25
C ASN A 100 14.17 16.83 0.73
N PRO A 101 13.91 17.84 1.59
CA PRO A 101 13.58 19.20 1.15
C PRO A 101 14.72 19.88 0.38
N SER A 102 15.96 19.46 0.69
CA SER A 102 17.21 19.93 0.10
C SER A 102 17.64 19.15 -1.15
N ALA A 103 16.86 18.15 -1.59
CA ALA A 103 16.92 17.69 -2.96
C ALA A 103 16.26 18.77 -3.84
N ASN A 104 16.97 19.89 -3.98
CA ASN A 104 16.66 20.95 -4.92
C ASN A 104 16.29 20.30 -6.25
N ILE A 105 15.02 20.43 -6.60
CA ILE A 105 14.49 20.60 -7.95
C ILE A 105 15.58 20.39 -9.01
N GLU A 106 15.94 19.14 -9.28
CA GLU A 106 16.17 18.76 -10.66
C GLU A 106 14.78 18.81 -11.29
N LYS A 107 14.36 20.02 -11.66
CA LYS A 107 13.72 20.25 -12.96
C LYS A 107 14.73 19.80 -14.01
N LYS A 108 15.06 18.50 -14.05
CA LYS A 108 15.39 17.88 -15.30
C LYS A 108 14.11 18.00 -16.08
N ASN A 109 14.10 18.96 -16.99
CA ASN A 109 13.19 19.00 -18.11
C ASN A 109 12.84 17.55 -18.44
N PHE A 110 11.57 17.18 -18.28
CA PHE A 110 11.03 15.89 -18.70
C PHE A 110 10.98 15.81 -20.24
N ASN A 111 12.02 16.32 -20.90
CA ASN A 111 12.52 15.84 -22.17
C ASN A 111 13.58 14.77 -21.87
N ALA A 112 13.29 13.87 -20.92
CA ALA A 112 13.90 12.56 -21.03
C ALA A 112 13.48 12.08 -22.42
N PRO A 113 14.43 11.77 -23.33
CA PRO A 113 14.03 11.07 -24.54
C PRO A 113 13.20 9.90 -24.05
N GLU A 114 12.11 9.59 -24.76
CA GLU A 114 11.53 8.26 -24.72
C GLU A 114 12.71 7.30 -24.98
N ARG A 115 13.43 6.91 -23.93
CA ARG A 115 14.25 5.71 -23.93
C ARG A 115 13.19 4.69 -24.16
N GLY A 116 13.02 4.34 -25.44
CA GLY A 116 11.93 3.54 -25.94
C GLY A 116 11.65 2.50 -24.90
N SER A 117 10.48 2.62 -24.27
CA SER A 117 10.02 1.72 -23.23
C SER A 117 10.31 0.34 -23.77
N SER A 118 11.41 -0.24 -23.31
CA SER A 118 11.70 -1.61 -23.63
C SER A 118 10.67 -2.34 -22.79
N CYS A 119 9.49 -2.55 -23.36
CA CYS A 119 8.41 -3.40 -22.85
C CYS A 119 8.90 -4.83 -22.61
N ALA A 120 10.17 -5.15 -22.89
CA ALA A 120 10.78 -6.39 -22.49
C ALA A 120 10.74 -6.51 -20.95
N PRO A 121 10.04 -7.51 -20.41
CA PRO A 121 9.99 -7.73 -18.98
C PRO A 121 11.40 -7.90 -18.41
N ILE A 122 11.77 -7.09 -17.41
CA ILE A 122 13.08 -7.23 -16.74
C ILE A 122 13.14 -8.63 -16.11
N GLN A 123 14.15 -9.43 -16.42
CA GLN A 123 14.24 -10.77 -15.88
C GLN A 123 14.48 -10.75 -14.36
N MET A 124 13.92 -11.74 -13.67
CA MET A 124 13.99 -11.85 -12.20
C MET A 124 15.44 -11.84 -11.68
N ALA A 125 16.34 -12.60 -12.33
CA ALA A 125 17.75 -12.66 -11.95
C ALA A 125 18.47 -11.30 -12.06
N VAL A 126 18.06 -10.45 -13.01
CA VAL A 126 18.62 -9.10 -13.18
C VAL A 126 18.16 -8.19 -12.05
N LEU A 127 16.88 -8.28 -11.66
CA LEU A 127 16.35 -7.53 -10.51
C LEU A 127 17.06 -7.94 -9.22
N GLU A 128 17.17 -9.24 -8.94
CA GLU A 128 17.83 -9.73 -7.73
C GLU A 128 19.31 -9.32 -7.66
N LYS A 129 20.03 -9.36 -8.79
CA LYS A 129 21.41 -8.87 -8.85
C LYS A 129 21.52 -7.38 -8.53
N ARG A 130 20.57 -6.56 -9.01
CA ARG A 130 20.57 -5.12 -8.73
C ARG A 130 20.18 -4.80 -7.28
N LEU A 131 19.21 -5.53 -6.72
CA LEU A 131 18.68 -5.35 -5.37
C LEU A 131 19.57 -5.95 -4.26
N SER A 132 20.46 -6.87 -4.63
CA SER A 132 21.45 -7.45 -3.71
C SER A 132 22.66 -6.54 -3.47
N ASP A 133 22.84 -5.46 -4.24
CA ASP A 133 23.92 -4.52 -4.01
C ASP A 133 23.76 -3.84 -2.64
N ASN A 134 24.80 -3.98 -1.81
CA ASN A 134 24.88 -3.38 -0.48
C ASN A 134 25.70 -2.09 -0.48
N LYS A 135 26.35 -1.72 -1.59
CA LYS A 135 27.10 -0.46 -1.73
C LYS A 135 26.19 0.72 -2.02
N ILE A 136 25.12 0.47 -2.79
CA ILE A 136 24.12 1.46 -3.16
C ILE A 136 22.78 0.97 -2.65
N TYR A 137 22.12 1.76 -1.82
CA TYR A 137 20.77 1.44 -1.37
C TYR A 137 19.79 1.57 -2.54
N VAL A 138 19.19 0.46 -2.93
CA VAL A 138 18.14 0.36 -3.95
C VAL A 138 17.05 -0.59 -3.43
N ASN A 139 15.80 -0.21 -3.61
CA ASN A 139 14.62 -1.02 -3.28
C ASN A 139 13.66 -1.11 -4.49
N ALA A 140 12.58 -1.89 -4.34
CA ALA A 140 11.59 -2.10 -5.40
C ALA A 140 10.92 -0.80 -5.85
N GLU A 141 10.59 0.10 -4.92
CA GLU A 141 9.88 1.35 -5.19
C GLU A 141 10.74 2.32 -6.01
N MET A 142 12.04 2.39 -5.72
CA MET A 142 13.01 3.16 -6.50
C MET A 142 13.10 2.62 -7.92
N LEU A 143 13.24 1.30 -8.08
CA LEU A 143 13.29 0.67 -9.40
C LEU A 143 12.00 0.85 -10.19
N LEU A 144 10.83 0.74 -9.54
CA LEU A 144 9.55 0.99 -10.17
C LEU A 144 9.45 2.43 -10.65
N LYS A 145 9.90 3.40 -9.85
CA LYS A 145 9.90 4.82 -10.22
C LYS A 145 10.86 5.15 -11.36
N GLU A 146 11.97 4.42 -11.49
CA GLU A 146 12.91 4.57 -12.60
C GLU A 146 12.34 4.07 -13.93
N ASN A 147 11.56 2.99 -13.91
CA ASN A 147 11.08 2.30 -15.12
C ASN A 147 9.65 2.68 -15.53
N HIS A 148 8.89 3.33 -14.64
CA HIS A 148 7.50 3.71 -14.88
C HIS A 148 7.25 5.17 -14.48
N PRO A 149 6.25 5.84 -15.11
CA PRO A 149 5.87 7.22 -14.77
C PRO A 149 5.09 7.30 -13.45
N LEU A 150 5.57 6.66 -12.39
CA LEU A 150 4.93 6.63 -11.08
C LEU A 150 5.15 7.91 -10.28
N ARG A 151 4.25 8.17 -9.34
CA ARG A 151 4.45 9.17 -8.30
C ARG A 151 4.74 8.50 -6.97
N LEU A 152 5.68 9.07 -6.23
CA LEU A 152 5.99 8.69 -4.85
C LEU A 152 5.49 9.80 -3.92
N ARG A 153 4.66 9.43 -2.95
CA ARG A 153 4.20 10.34 -1.90
C ARG A 153 4.57 9.79 -0.54
N GLN A 154 5.05 10.68 0.32
CA GLN A 154 5.29 10.38 1.72
C GLN A 154 3.94 10.19 2.42
N ILE A 155 3.82 9.07 3.12
CA ILE A 155 2.61 8.70 3.89
C ILE A 155 2.89 8.66 5.40
N GLU A 156 4.14 8.39 5.77
CA GLU A 156 4.56 8.25 7.15
C GLU A 156 4.69 9.60 7.86
N ASP A 157 4.38 9.60 9.15
CA ASP A 157 4.54 10.76 10.02
C ASP A 157 5.97 10.81 10.57
N GLU A 158 6.70 11.89 10.29
CA GLU A 158 8.11 12.00 10.64
C GLU A 158 8.34 11.98 12.16
N ALA A 159 7.46 12.62 12.94
CA ALA A 159 7.60 12.61 14.39
C ALA A 159 7.42 11.20 14.97
N LEU A 160 6.42 10.45 14.49
CA LEU A 160 6.23 9.05 14.89
C LEU A 160 7.40 8.18 14.45
N TYR A 161 7.90 8.35 13.22
CA TYR A 161 9.05 7.62 12.72
C TYR A 161 10.30 7.82 13.59
N GLN A 162 10.61 9.07 13.94
CA GLN A 162 11.76 9.38 14.79
C GLN A 162 11.58 8.82 16.21
N ALA A 163 10.37 8.90 16.79
CA ALA A 163 10.08 8.34 18.10
C ALA A 163 10.24 6.81 18.14
N THR A 164 9.71 6.09 17.14
CA THR A 164 9.88 4.65 16.98
C THR A 164 11.35 4.26 16.85
N ASN A 165 12.11 4.96 16.00
CA ASN A 165 13.54 4.67 15.82
C ASN A 165 14.37 4.94 17.07
N HIS A 166 14.04 5.99 17.82
CA HIS A 166 14.71 6.28 19.09
C HIS A 166 14.51 5.14 20.09
N LEU A 167 13.28 4.67 20.27
CA LEU A 167 12.98 3.56 21.19
C LEU A 167 13.57 2.23 20.73
N LEU A 168 13.60 1.96 19.43
CA LEU A 168 14.26 0.76 18.89
C LEU A 168 15.76 0.73 19.24
N LYS A 169 16.44 1.87 19.09
CA LYS A 169 17.86 2.00 19.48
C LYS A 169 18.05 1.84 20.98
N LEU A 170 17.18 2.46 21.79
CA LEU A 170 17.23 2.37 23.24
C LEU A 170 17.01 0.93 23.72
N ALA A 171 16.01 0.23 23.19
CA ALA A 171 15.70 -1.17 23.52
C ALA A 171 16.83 -2.14 23.12
N SER A 172 17.65 -1.78 22.14
CA SER A 172 18.80 -2.56 21.68
C SER A 172 20.11 -2.22 22.43
N SER A 173 20.07 -1.25 23.34
CA SER A 173 21.26 -0.78 24.08
C SER A 173 21.38 -1.43 25.46
N PRO A 174 22.60 -1.51 26.04
CA PRO A 174 22.79 -1.98 27.42
C PRO A 174 21.98 -1.18 28.45
N GLU A 175 21.81 0.12 28.22
CA GLU A 175 21.03 1.04 29.06
C GLU A 175 19.53 0.70 29.06
N GLY A 176 19.01 0.16 27.96
CA GLY A 176 17.62 -0.27 27.85
C GLY A 176 17.30 -1.62 28.51
N SER A 177 18.32 -2.39 28.91
CA SER A 177 18.14 -3.77 29.40
C SER A 177 17.29 -3.86 30.68
N GLY A 178 17.40 -2.88 31.57
CA GLY A 178 16.59 -2.80 32.81
C GLY A 178 15.11 -2.46 32.58
N ASN A 179 14.77 -1.84 31.43
CA ASN A 179 13.42 -1.39 31.09
C ASN A 179 12.87 -2.07 29.83
N TYR A 180 13.45 -3.19 29.40
CA TYR A 180 13.16 -3.80 28.10
C TYR A 180 11.66 -4.08 27.87
N SER A 181 10.95 -4.56 28.89
CA SER A 181 9.51 -4.83 28.82
C SER A 181 8.69 -3.55 28.57
N LEU A 182 9.01 -2.47 29.29
CA LEU A 182 8.36 -1.17 29.12
C LEU A 182 8.64 -0.62 27.73
N LEU A 183 9.90 -0.60 27.31
CA LEU A 183 10.32 -0.12 25.98
C LEU A 183 9.67 -0.91 24.85
N THR A 184 9.55 -2.23 24.99
CA THR A 184 8.89 -3.09 23.99
C THR A 184 7.40 -2.78 23.91
N SER A 185 6.74 -2.54 25.03
CA SER A 185 5.31 -2.17 25.06
C SER A 185 5.06 -0.79 24.42
N GLU A 186 5.94 0.18 24.65
CA GLU A 186 5.87 1.51 24.02
C GLU A 186 6.15 1.43 22.53
N LEU A 187 7.19 0.69 22.14
CA LEU A 187 7.57 0.49 20.75
C LEU A 187 6.41 -0.14 19.97
N LYS A 188 5.75 -1.16 20.53
CA LYS A 188 4.54 -1.77 19.95
C LYS A 188 3.42 -0.74 19.77
N TYR A 189 3.11 0.03 20.82
CA TYR A 189 2.08 1.07 20.75
C TYR A 189 2.38 2.10 19.64
N LEU A 190 3.62 2.56 19.53
CA LEU A 190 4.00 3.51 18.47
C LEU A 190 3.95 2.89 17.08
N HIS A 191 4.36 1.64 16.92
CA HIS A 191 4.24 0.94 15.63
C HIS A 191 2.78 0.84 15.19
N GLU A 192 1.87 0.45 16.08
CA GLU A 192 0.43 0.40 15.79
C GLU A 192 -0.09 1.80 15.43
N LYS A 193 0.30 2.84 16.19
CA LYS A 193 -0.12 4.23 15.96
C LYS A 193 0.38 4.75 14.61
N LYS A 194 1.63 4.46 14.26
CA LYS A 194 2.26 4.81 12.98
C LYS A 194 1.47 4.20 11.81
N THR A 195 1.19 2.90 11.88
CA THR A 195 0.38 2.18 10.88
C THR A 195 -1.03 2.78 10.76
N ALA A 196 -1.68 3.07 11.89
CA ALA A 196 -2.99 3.68 11.90
C ALA A 196 -3.01 5.05 11.22
N VAL A 197 -2.05 5.92 11.54
CA VAL A 197 -1.92 7.24 10.91
C VAL A 197 -1.73 7.11 9.40
N MET A 198 -0.91 6.17 8.94
CA MET A 198 -0.76 5.90 7.50
C MET A 198 -2.09 5.47 6.87
N LEU A 199 -2.78 4.47 7.42
CA LEU A 199 -4.07 3.99 6.90
C LEU A 199 -5.13 5.11 6.82
N GLN A 200 -5.15 6.00 7.81
CA GLN A 200 -6.08 7.13 7.88
C GLN A 200 -5.75 8.23 6.85
N LYS A 201 -4.46 8.41 6.50
CA LYS A 201 -3.99 9.41 5.51
C LYS A 201 -4.15 8.95 4.05
N ILE A 202 -4.09 7.64 3.76
CA ILE A 202 -4.11 7.11 2.38
C ILE A 202 -5.24 7.69 1.52
N PRO A 203 -6.53 7.67 1.95
CA PRO A 203 -7.62 8.16 1.10
C PRO A 203 -7.46 9.62 0.70
N GLN A 204 -7.02 10.47 1.63
CA GLN A 204 -6.80 11.89 1.37
C GLN A 204 -5.70 12.10 0.32
N ILE A 205 -4.55 11.42 0.46
CA ILE A 205 -3.43 11.55 -0.49
C ILE A 205 -3.86 11.11 -1.89
N VAL A 206 -4.58 9.99 -2.01
CA VAL A 206 -5.04 9.48 -3.31
C VAL A 206 -6.06 10.42 -3.94
N ASN A 207 -7.03 10.90 -3.15
CA ASN A 207 -8.04 11.86 -3.61
C ASN A 207 -7.40 13.19 -4.06
N ASP A 208 -6.37 13.67 -3.36
CA ASP A 208 -5.66 14.89 -3.69
C ASP A 208 -4.88 14.76 -5.00
N GLU A 209 -4.11 13.68 -5.18
CA GLU A 209 -3.40 13.43 -6.44
C GLU A 209 -4.37 13.30 -7.62
N PHE A 210 -5.49 12.60 -7.43
CA PHE A 210 -6.50 12.44 -8.48
C PHE A 210 -7.15 13.78 -8.84
N ARG A 211 -7.60 14.56 -7.85
CA ARG A 211 -8.24 15.87 -8.06
C ARG A 211 -7.31 16.89 -8.72
N GLN A 212 -6.00 16.81 -8.44
CA GLN A 212 -4.99 17.66 -9.06
C GLN A 212 -4.61 17.20 -10.48
N GLY A 213 -5.18 16.10 -11.00
CA GLY A 213 -4.84 15.54 -12.31
C GLY A 213 -3.46 14.89 -12.37
N ASN A 214 -2.88 14.58 -11.21
CA ASN A 214 -1.55 13.97 -11.11
C ASN A 214 -1.55 12.46 -11.41
N ILE A 215 -2.71 11.82 -11.24
CA ILE A 215 -3.00 10.43 -11.57
C ILE A 215 -4.38 10.34 -12.23
N LYS A 216 -4.57 9.35 -13.11
CA LYS A 216 -5.78 9.15 -13.92
C LYS A 216 -6.85 8.33 -13.21
N SER A 217 -6.48 7.59 -12.16
CA SER A 217 -7.41 6.77 -11.38
C SER A 217 -7.07 6.79 -9.89
N LYS A 218 -8.05 6.53 -9.03
CA LYS A 218 -7.88 6.45 -7.57
C LYS A 218 -7.30 5.10 -7.15
N LYS A 219 -6.14 4.76 -7.71
CA LYS A 219 -5.45 3.49 -7.46
C LYS A 219 -4.03 3.74 -6.98
N ALA A 220 -3.64 3.07 -5.91
CA ALA A 220 -2.31 3.22 -5.33
C ALA A 220 -1.74 1.90 -4.81
N ILE A 221 -0.42 1.77 -4.85
CA ILE A 221 0.32 0.76 -4.09
C ILE A 221 0.74 1.38 -2.76
N PHE A 222 0.50 0.67 -1.67
CA PHE A 222 1.01 0.98 -0.34
C PHE A 222 1.97 -0.13 0.07
N THR A 223 3.27 0.16 0.19
CA THR A 223 4.25 -0.83 0.66
C THR A 223 4.49 -0.64 2.15
N ILE A 224 4.39 -1.73 2.91
CA ILE A 224 4.55 -1.69 4.38
C ILE A 224 5.12 -3.01 4.90
N GLY A 225 5.92 -2.94 5.95
CA GLY A 225 6.54 -4.08 6.62
C GLY A 225 5.51 -5.15 6.99
N MET A 226 5.86 -6.41 6.75
CA MET A 226 4.95 -7.54 7.01
C MET A 226 4.42 -7.62 8.44
N ALA A 227 5.21 -7.15 9.42
CA ALA A 227 4.80 -7.12 10.82
C ALA A 227 3.49 -6.33 11.06
N HIS A 228 3.16 -5.38 10.18
CA HIS A 228 1.97 -4.54 10.30
C HIS A 228 0.73 -5.12 9.62
N LEU A 229 0.89 -6.15 8.77
CA LEU A 229 -0.22 -6.63 7.93
C LEU A 229 -1.34 -7.26 8.75
N TYR A 230 -1.02 -7.96 9.85
CA TYR A 230 -2.04 -8.54 10.71
C TYR A 230 -2.96 -7.46 11.28
N GLU A 231 -2.39 -6.40 11.85
CA GLU A 231 -3.14 -5.27 12.41
C GLU A 231 -3.95 -4.50 11.36
N ILE A 232 -3.39 -4.36 10.14
CA ILE A 232 -4.11 -3.78 9.00
C ILE A 232 -5.33 -4.63 8.65
N ILE A 233 -5.17 -5.95 8.52
CA ILE A 233 -6.26 -6.87 8.17
C ILE A 233 -7.34 -6.86 9.26
N THR A 234 -6.95 -6.88 10.54
CA THR A 234 -7.87 -6.73 11.66
C THR A 234 -8.66 -5.43 11.54
N SER A 235 -7.98 -4.30 11.30
CA SER A 235 -8.64 -2.98 11.17
C SER A 235 -9.61 -2.92 9.98
N LEU A 236 -9.25 -3.52 8.84
CA LEU A 236 -10.13 -3.63 7.67
C LEU A 236 -11.37 -4.49 7.96
N SER A 237 -11.18 -5.63 8.63
CA SER A 237 -12.26 -6.55 8.98
C SER A 237 -13.23 -5.95 10.00
N GLU A 238 -12.70 -5.23 10.99
CA GLU A 238 -13.46 -4.57 12.05
C GLU A 238 -13.99 -3.19 11.64
N LYS A 239 -13.62 -2.69 10.45
CA LYS A 239 -14.09 -1.40 9.93
C LYS A 239 -13.67 -0.20 10.79
N ARG A 240 -12.68 -0.39 11.66
CA ARG A 240 -12.21 0.58 12.65
C ARG A 240 -10.78 0.24 13.06
N ILE A 241 -10.10 1.23 13.62
CA ILE A 241 -8.80 1.10 14.25
C ILE A 241 -9.00 1.15 15.76
N LYS A 242 -8.35 0.24 16.48
CA LYS A 242 -8.29 0.21 17.94
C LYS A 242 -6.87 -0.08 18.39
N ILE A 243 -6.29 0.82 19.15
CA ILE A 243 -4.92 0.72 19.68
C ILE A 243 -5.00 0.97 21.17
N HIS A 244 -4.44 0.05 21.94
CA HIS A 244 -4.43 0.12 23.39
C HIS A 244 -3.15 0.78 23.89
N ALA A 245 -3.29 1.82 24.71
CA ALA A 245 -2.16 2.46 25.34
C ALA A 245 -1.48 1.53 26.35
N PRO A 246 -0.15 1.63 26.55
CA PRO A 246 0.53 0.91 27.61
C PRO A 246 -0.05 1.29 28.99
N LEU A 247 -0.21 0.32 29.88
CA LEU A 247 -0.84 0.51 31.21
C LEU A 247 -0.15 1.55 32.09
N TRP A 248 1.14 1.80 31.85
CA TRP A 248 1.98 2.72 32.60
C TRP A 248 2.05 4.13 31.99
N ALA A 249 1.39 4.36 30.85
CA ALA A 249 1.31 5.68 30.22
C ALA A 249 0.35 6.58 31.01
N SER A 250 0.83 7.08 32.15
CA SER A 250 0.14 8.08 32.96
C SER A 250 0.27 9.44 32.29
N ASN A 251 -0.86 9.99 31.85
CA ASN A 251 -1.07 11.37 31.40
C ASN A 251 -0.64 11.69 29.95
N GLY A 252 -1.42 11.25 28.96
CA GLY A 252 -1.47 11.92 27.65
C GLY A 252 -1.69 11.03 26.42
N SER A 253 -1.31 9.75 26.48
CA SER A 253 -1.54 8.79 25.40
C SER A 253 -2.67 7.84 25.79
N GLY A 254 -3.91 8.27 25.57
CA GLY A 254 -5.06 7.39 25.72
C GLY A 254 -5.12 6.32 24.63
N ASP A 255 -6.00 5.34 24.83
CA ASP A 255 -6.42 4.42 23.77
C ASP A 255 -6.82 5.22 22.52
N TYR A 256 -6.37 4.76 21.36
CA TYR A 256 -6.74 5.36 20.08
C TYR A 256 -7.81 4.50 19.42
N THR A 257 -8.99 5.08 19.21
CA THR A 257 -10.08 4.45 18.46
C THR A 257 -10.57 5.40 17.39
N ALA A 258 -10.69 4.91 16.17
CA ALA A 258 -11.22 5.67 15.03
C ALA A 258 -11.90 4.73 14.03
N GLU A 259 -12.95 5.19 13.38
CA GLU A 259 -13.48 4.51 12.19
C GLU A 259 -12.46 4.55 11.05
N LEU A 260 -12.46 3.55 10.17
CA LEU A 260 -11.47 3.45 9.11
C LEU A 260 -11.80 4.37 7.91
N ASN A 261 -10.96 5.35 7.62
CA ASN A 261 -11.19 6.27 6.49
C ASN A 261 -11.26 5.56 5.13
N LEU A 262 -10.52 4.45 4.93
CA LEU A 262 -10.61 3.64 3.71
C LEU A 262 -12.05 3.16 3.45
N GLN A 263 -12.82 2.85 4.50
CA GLN A 263 -14.22 2.51 4.36
C GLN A 263 -15.10 3.74 4.12
N LYS A 264 -14.88 4.84 4.87
CA LYS A 264 -15.67 6.07 4.72
C LYS A 264 -15.63 6.61 3.31
N GLU A 265 -14.45 6.57 2.71
CA GLU A 265 -14.16 7.01 1.34
C GLU A 265 -14.41 5.90 0.31
N ASN A 266 -14.95 4.76 0.74
CA ASN A 266 -15.37 3.64 -0.09
C ASN A 266 -14.23 3.09 -0.98
N PHE A 267 -13.02 2.96 -0.46
CA PHE A 267 -11.92 2.28 -1.16
C PHE A 267 -12.07 0.76 -1.06
N GLY A 268 -11.69 0.07 -2.13
CA GLY A 268 -11.34 -1.34 -2.10
C GLY A 268 -9.87 -1.53 -1.70
N VAL A 269 -9.58 -2.66 -1.07
CA VAL A 269 -8.24 -3.01 -0.60
C VAL A 269 -7.92 -4.45 -0.94
N SER A 270 -6.74 -4.69 -1.49
CA SER A 270 -6.15 -6.02 -1.65
C SER A 270 -4.83 -6.07 -0.89
N VAL A 271 -4.67 -7.03 0.02
CA VAL A 271 -3.42 -7.24 0.76
C VAL A 271 -2.66 -8.37 0.08
N ILE A 272 -1.45 -8.08 -0.40
CA ILE A 272 -0.60 -8.95 -1.20
C ILE A 272 0.68 -9.26 -0.43
N VAL A 273 1.04 -10.54 -0.36
CA VAL A 273 2.31 -11.00 0.21
C VAL A 273 3.19 -11.59 -0.91
N PRO A 274 4.45 -11.15 -1.04
CA PRO A 274 5.41 -11.76 -1.95
C PRO A 274 5.56 -13.27 -1.76
N ARG A 275 5.70 -14.03 -2.84
CA ARG A 275 5.69 -15.51 -2.82
C ARG A 275 6.75 -16.07 -1.89
N THR A 276 7.94 -15.47 -1.85
CA THR A 276 9.01 -15.91 -0.94
C THR A 276 8.61 -15.77 0.53
N LEU A 277 7.85 -14.73 0.89
CA LEU A 277 7.36 -14.52 2.25
C LEU A 277 6.15 -15.40 2.58
N VAL A 278 5.30 -15.72 1.60
CA VAL A 278 4.22 -16.72 1.76
C VAL A 278 4.80 -18.10 2.11
N ASN A 279 5.96 -18.43 1.56
CA ASN A 279 6.61 -19.72 1.79
C ASN A 279 7.52 -19.75 3.04
N ASP A 280 7.70 -18.61 3.71
CA ASP A 280 8.51 -18.51 4.92
C ASP A 280 7.64 -18.69 6.17
N GLN A 281 7.48 -19.94 6.58
CA GLN A 281 6.65 -20.33 7.73
C GLN A 281 7.04 -19.60 9.02
N LYS A 282 8.34 -19.42 9.27
CA LYS A 282 8.83 -18.75 10.47
C LYS A 282 8.41 -17.29 10.47
N THR A 283 8.56 -16.61 9.34
CA THR A 283 8.14 -15.22 9.21
C THR A 283 6.62 -15.09 9.38
N LEU A 284 5.82 -15.98 8.75
CA LEU A 284 4.36 -15.98 8.89
C LEU A 284 3.88 -16.19 10.33
N GLU A 285 4.58 -17.01 11.12
CA GLU A 285 4.28 -17.22 12.53
C GLU A 285 4.59 -15.98 13.37
N ILE A 286 5.77 -15.39 13.19
CA ILE A 286 6.19 -14.19 13.93
C ILE A 286 5.24 -13.01 13.62
N THR A 287 4.77 -12.88 12.38
CA THR A 287 3.84 -11.81 11.97
C THR A 287 2.36 -12.18 12.13
N LYS A 288 2.03 -13.34 12.70
CA LYS A 288 0.65 -13.83 12.90
C LYS A 288 -0.18 -13.93 11.60
N LEU A 289 0.48 -14.09 10.46
CA LEU A 289 -0.19 -14.24 9.15
C LEU A 289 -0.44 -15.70 8.78
N ASN A 290 0.18 -16.66 9.47
CA ASN A 290 0.09 -18.10 9.20
C ASN A 290 -1.36 -18.58 8.99
N ASP A 291 -2.25 -18.26 9.91
CA ASP A 291 -3.65 -18.72 9.86
C ASP A 291 -4.45 -18.05 8.73
N ILE A 292 -4.09 -16.81 8.37
CA ILE A 292 -4.72 -16.06 7.28
C ILE A 292 -4.33 -16.70 5.94
N VAL A 293 -3.03 -16.92 5.74
CA VAL A 293 -2.49 -17.55 4.52
C VAL A 293 -3.03 -18.96 4.34
N LYS A 294 -3.04 -19.78 5.40
CA LYS A 294 -3.59 -21.15 5.35
C LYS A 294 -5.04 -21.18 4.93
N LYS A 295 -5.88 -20.25 5.41
CA LYS A 295 -7.30 -20.17 5.02
C LYS A 295 -7.47 -19.87 3.54
N VAL A 296 -6.61 -19.01 2.98
CA VAL A 296 -6.62 -18.70 1.54
C VAL A 296 -6.22 -19.93 0.72
N GLY A 297 -5.14 -20.61 1.09
CA GLY A 297 -4.70 -21.84 0.41
C GLY A 297 -5.65 -23.04 0.57
N ALA A 298 -6.45 -23.08 1.65
CA ALA A 298 -7.41 -24.17 1.92
C ALA A 298 -8.79 -23.95 1.27
N THR A 299 -9.06 -22.76 0.73
CA THR A 299 -10.32 -22.50 0.05
C THR A 299 -10.13 -22.81 -1.44
N PRO A 300 -10.69 -23.91 -1.99
CA PRO A 300 -10.78 -24.03 -3.43
C PRO A 300 -11.61 -22.84 -3.92
N LEU A 301 -11.18 -22.16 -4.97
CA LEU A 301 -11.95 -21.13 -5.67
C LEU A 301 -13.26 -21.75 -6.20
N ILE A 302 -14.26 -21.89 -5.34
CA ILE A 302 -15.64 -22.14 -5.72
C ILE A 302 -16.28 -20.76 -5.76
N LEU A 303 -16.23 -20.14 -6.94
CA LEU A 303 -17.04 -18.97 -7.27
C LEU A 303 -18.49 -19.44 -7.49
N PRO A 304 -19.50 -18.72 -6.95
CA PRO A 304 -20.82 -18.70 -7.56
C PRO A 304 -20.81 -17.95 -8.90
#